data_AF-A0A7J4NV34-F1
#
_entry.id   AF-A0A7J4NV34-F1
#
_cell.length_a   1.000
_cell.length_b   1.000
_cell.length_c   1.000
_cell.angle_alpha   90.00
_cell.angle_beta   90.00
_cell.angle_gamma   90.00
#
_symmetry.space_group_name_H-M   'P 1'
#
loop_
_entity.id
_entity.type
_entity.pdbx_description
1 polymer ?
#
loop_
_entity_poly.entity_id
_entity_poly.type
_entity_poly.pdbx_seq_one_letter_code
_entity_poly.pdbx_strand_id
1 'polypeptide(L)'
;MNDVDFGPKSGALLFNSLKDKNSIILAANPRIVLVSKGIFQAARDMDAALIVEIARSECDLEGGYTGLNPAEFSRRINETAQEVGFDIWALHADHIGIKKGTPGDIEGTRELVSGQIDAGFTSFAIDASHLFNFKGGDLREELADNINATTEIGRHIEEKMAGRGYGLEVEVGEIGREDESGRVLTSPDEGVTFIT
;
A
#
# COMPACT_ATOMS: atom_id res chain seq x y z
N MET A 1 27.45 21.32 5.46
CA MET A 1 26.99 20.00 4.99
C MET A 1 25.51 20.16 4.75
N ASN A 2 25.03 19.91 3.54
CA ASN A 2 23.59 19.84 3.33
C ASN A 2 23.12 18.61 4.09
N ASP A 3 22.20 18.76 5.03
CA ASP A 3 21.53 17.63 5.67
C ASP A 3 20.76 16.89 4.58
N VAL A 4 21.30 15.75 4.14
CA VAL A 4 20.62 14.88 3.19
C VAL A 4 19.46 14.23 3.93
N ASP A 5 18.25 14.42 3.43
CA ASP A 5 17.05 13.81 3.98
C ASP A 5 16.93 12.35 3.51
N PHE A 6 17.26 11.42 4.42
CA PHE A 6 17.12 9.97 4.20
C PHE A 6 15.70 9.45 4.50
N GLY A 7 14.74 10.31 4.80
CA GLY A 7 13.34 9.91 5.03
C GLY A 7 12.65 9.45 3.75
N PRO A 8 11.52 8.72 3.89
CA PRO A 8 10.79 8.17 2.75
C PRO A 8 10.26 9.28 1.84
N LYS A 9 10.31 9.02 0.54
CA LYS A 9 9.75 9.87 -0.51
C LYS A 9 8.30 9.45 -0.81
N SER A 10 7.54 10.38 -1.35
CA SER A 10 6.18 10.11 -1.84
C SER A 10 6.15 8.90 -2.78
N GLY A 11 5.26 7.93 -2.55
CA GLY A 11 5.05 6.82 -3.48
C GLY A 11 4.70 7.29 -4.90
N ALA A 12 3.96 8.39 -5.05
CA ALA A 12 3.69 8.98 -6.36
C ALA A 12 4.94 9.47 -7.07
N LEU A 13 5.99 9.90 -6.37
CA LEU A 13 7.27 10.25 -7.01
C LEU A 13 7.85 9.01 -7.71
N LEU A 14 7.90 7.89 -7.00
CA LEU A 14 8.42 6.63 -7.51
C LEU A 14 7.56 6.10 -8.66
N PHE A 15 6.23 6.03 -8.49
CA PHE A 15 5.33 5.54 -9.53
C PHE A 15 5.35 6.40 -10.80
N ASN A 16 5.35 7.73 -10.66
CA ASN A 16 5.42 8.62 -11.82
C ASN A 16 6.74 8.51 -12.57
N SER A 17 7.83 8.17 -11.89
CA SER A 17 9.15 7.98 -12.52
C SER A 17 9.22 6.75 -13.44
N LEU A 18 8.28 5.80 -13.30
CA LEU A 18 8.23 4.56 -14.07
C LEU A 18 7.36 4.63 -15.32
N LYS A 19 6.46 5.63 -15.45
CA LYS A 19 5.40 5.64 -16.49
C LYS A 19 5.90 5.49 -17.92
N ASP A 20 7.10 5.98 -18.22
CA ASP A 20 7.73 5.94 -19.54
C ASP A 20 8.95 5.01 -19.59
N LYS A 21 9.15 4.16 -18.57
CA LYS A 21 10.30 3.28 -18.42
C LYS A 21 9.89 1.82 -18.50
N ASN A 22 10.72 1.00 -19.13
CA ASN A 22 10.59 -0.45 -19.10
C ASN A 22 11.33 -1.02 -17.89
N SER A 23 10.92 -0.62 -16.69
CA SER A 23 11.54 -1.00 -15.43
C SER A 23 10.50 -1.13 -14.33
N ILE A 24 10.86 -1.86 -13.28
CA ILE A 24 10.05 -2.03 -12.07
C ILE A 24 10.87 -1.58 -10.86
N ILE A 25 10.20 -1.20 -9.78
CA ILE A 25 10.80 -0.99 -8.46
C ILE A 25 10.44 -2.19 -7.60
N LEU A 26 11.42 -2.73 -6.88
CA LEU A 26 11.16 -3.78 -5.91
C LEU A 26 10.37 -3.19 -4.73
N ALA A 27 9.22 -3.79 -4.43
CA ALA A 27 8.55 -3.64 -3.15
C ALA A 27 8.96 -4.81 -2.24
N ALA A 28 9.59 -4.46 -1.12
CA ALA A 28 10.20 -5.42 -0.21
C ALA A 28 9.44 -5.43 1.11
N ASN A 29 8.88 -6.59 1.45
CA ASN A 29 8.14 -6.81 2.68
C ASN A 29 9.01 -7.56 3.72
N PRO A 30 9.80 -6.88 4.57
CA PRO A 30 10.85 -7.53 5.35
C PRO A 30 10.34 -8.45 6.46
N ARG A 31 9.18 -8.17 7.09
CA ARG A 31 8.60 -8.78 8.31
C ARG A 31 9.52 -8.78 9.55
N ILE A 32 10.79 -9.13 9.36
CA ILE A 32 11.90 -9.07 10.28
C ILE A 32 12.78 -7.89 9.88
N VAL A 33 12.66 -6.76 10.58
CA VAL A 33 13.36 -5.51 10.22
C VAL A 33 14.89 -5.63 10.17
N LEU A 34 15.48 -6.63 10.83
CA LEU A 34 16.92 -6.90 10.76
C LEU A 34 17.43 -7.15 9.32
N VAL A 35 16.58 -7.67 8.43
CA VAL A 35 16.96 -7.93 7.03
C VAL A 35 16.99 -6.65 6.18
N SER A 36 16.33 -5.57 6.63
CA SER A 36 16.22 -4.33 5.87
C SER A 36 17.59 -3.74 5.55
N LYS A 37 18.58 -3.86 6.44
CA LYS A 37 19.94 -3.34 6.18
C LYS A 37 20.56 -3.90 4.89
N GLY A 38 20.39 -5.20 4.64
CA GLY A 38 20.88 -5.83 3.42
C GLY A 38 20.10 -5.38 2.18
N ILE A 39 18.78 -5.18 2.33
CA ILE A 39 17.91 -4.69 1.24
C ILE A 39 18.31 -3.27 0.83
N PHE A 40 18.48 -2.36 1.80
CA PHE A 40 18.91 -0.98 1.54
C PHE A 40 20.32 -0.92 0.96
N GLN A 41 21.25 -1.78 1.43
CA GLN A 41 22.59 -1.88 0.84
C GLN A 41 22.54 -2.32 -0.62
N ALA A 42 21.74 -3.33 -0.94
CA ALA A 42 21.57 -3.79 -2.32
C ALA A 42 20.96 -2.69 -3.21
N ALA A 43 19.94 -1.96 -2.72
CA ALA A 43 19.34 -0.85 -3.45
C ALA A 43 20.36 0.27 -3.74
N ARG A 44 21.16 0.65 -2.73
CA ARG A 44 22.24 1.64 -2.88
C ARG A 44 23.32 1.19 -3.86
N ASP A 45 23.80 -0.05 -3.72
CA ASP A 45 24.88 -0.59 -4.55
C ASP A 45 24.44 -0.73 -6.02
N MET A 46 23.14 -0.90 -6.26
CA MET A 46 22.52 -0.94 -7.59
C MET A 46 22.07 0.42 -8.12
N ASP A 47 22.17 1.49 -7.32
CA ASP A 47 21.61 2.81 -7.63
C ASP A 47 20.12 2.74 -8.05
N ALA A 48 19.34 1.94 -7.31
CA ALA A 48 17.97 1.61 -7.65
C ALA A 48 17.00 2.03 -6.53
N ALA A 49 15.88 2.65 -6.90
CA ALA A 49 14.82 3.00 -5.95
C ALA A 49 14.24 1.76 -5.25
N LEU A 50 13.72 1.94 -4.03
CA LEU A 50 13.16 0.87 -3.21
C LEU A 50 11.79 1.24 -2.66
N ILE A 51 10.87 0.29 -2.61
CA ILE A 51 9.67 0.38 -1.78
C ILE A 51 9.85 -0.60 -0.62
N VAL A 52 9.65 -0.14 0.60
CA VAL A 52 9.56 -1.00 1.78
C VAL A 52 8.11 -1.04 2.22
N GLU A 53 7.55 -2.23 2.31
CA GLU A 53 6.13 -2.40 2.56
C GLU A 53 5.84 -3.30 3.76
N ILE A 54 4.66 -3.14 4.34
CA ILE A 54 4.15 -4.03 5.39
C ILE A 54 2.63 -4.12 5.36
N ALA A 55 2.12 -5.34 5.42
CA ALA A 55 0.68 -5.61 5.34
C ALA A 55 -0.06 -5.32 6.65
N ARG A 56 -1.38 -5.05 6.58
CA ARG A 56 -2.24 -4.85 7.77
C ARG A 56 -2.12 -5.97 8.82
N SER A 57 -2.09 -7.23 8.40
CA SER A 57 -2.01 -8.37 9.33
C SER A 57 -0.64 -8.45 10.04
N GLU A 58 0.39 -7.92 9.39
CA GLU A 58 1.77 -7.89 9.89
C GLU A 58 1.98 -6.75 10.87
N CYS A 59 1.39 -5.59 10.58
CA CYS A 59 1.56 -4.34 11.29
C CYS A 59 0.22 -3.58 11.36
N ASP A 60 -0.49 -3.77 12.47
CA ASP A 60 -1.66 -2.96 12.83
C ASP A 60 -1.38 -2.12 14.08
N LEU A 61 -2.39 -1.38 14.56
CA LEU A 61 -2.25 -0.51 15.73
C LEU A 61 -1.87 -1.27 17.01
N GLU A 62 -2.20 -2.56 17.10
CA GLU A 62 -1.89 -3.44 18.23
C GLU A 62 -0.58 -4.23 18.04
N GLY A 63 0.05 -4.10 16.87
CA GLY A 63 1.33 -4.70 16.54
C GLY A 63 1.28 -5.83 15.50
N GLY A 64 0.09 -6.21 15.02
CA GLY A 64 -0.11 -7.34 14.12
C GLY A 64 0.56 -8.62 14.63
N TYR A 65 0.84 -9.58 13.73
CA TYR A 65 1.57 -10.78 14.12
C TYR A 65 3.09 -10.58 14.23
N THR A 66 3.63 -9.45 13.74
CA THR A 66 5.07 -9.16 13.88
C THR A 66 5.43 -8.50 15.22
N GLY A 67 4.42 -8.02 15.96
CA GLY A 67 4.61 -7.25 17.20
C GLY A 67 5.08 -5.81 16.95
N LEU A 68 4.91 -5.29 15.74
CA LEU A 68 5.30 -3.94 15.33
C LEU A 68 4.06 -3.15 14.96
N ASN A 69 3.87 -1.99 15.58
CA ASN A 69 2.89 -1.01 15.13
C ASN A 69 3.50 -0.07 14.07
N PRO A 70 2.70 0.75 13.36
CA PRO A 70 3.20 1.58 12.27
C PRO A 70 4.34 2.51 12.67
N ALA A 71 4.27 3.12 13.87
CA ALA A 71 5.29 4.02 14.38
C ALA A 71 6.63 3.29 14.60
N GLU A 72 6.59 2.11 15.21
CA GLU A 72 7.81 1.33 15.48
C GLU A 72 8.42 0.75 14.19
N PHE A 73 7.59 0.27 13.25
CA PHE A 73 8.08 -0.17 11.95
C PHE A 73 8.75 0.98 11.21
N SER A 74 8.05 2.10 11.04
CA SER A 74 8.57 3.28 10.34
C SER A 74 9.88 3.78 10.95
N ARG A 75 9.95 3.90 12.28
CA ARG A 75 11.17 4.33 12.98
C ARG A 75 12.37 3.45 12.63
N ARG A 76 12.23 2.12 12.74
CA ARG A 76 13.34 1.18 12.49
C ARG A 76 13.78 1.17 11.03
N ILE A 77 12.85 1.36 10.08
CA ILE A 77 13.18 1.43 8.66
C ILE A 77 13.91 2.75 8.33
N ASN A 78 13.46 3.88 8.90
CA ASN A 78 14.15 5.16 8.78
C ASN A 78 15.57 5.11 9.36
N GLU A 79 15.76 4.52 10.54
CA GLU A 79 17.09 4.29 11.13
C GLU A 79 17.98 3.48 10.19
N THR A 80 17.42 2.43 9.56
CA THR A 80 18.16 1.62 8.58
C THR A 80 18.57 2.44 7.35
N ALA A 81 17.66 3.24 6.80
CA ALA A 81 17.94 4.10 5.64
C ALA A 81 19.07 5.11 5.96
N GLN A 82 19.01 5.72 7.15
CA GLN A 82 20.02 6.66 7.63
C GLN A 82 21.38 5.98 7.88
N GLU A 83 21.39 4.79 8.49
CA GLU A 83 22.62 4.01 8.70
C GLU A 83 23.31 3.61 7.40
N VAL A 84 22.54 3.24 6.39
CA VAL A 84 23.06 2.83 5.07
C VAL A 84 23.43 4.05 4.21
N GLY A 85 22.80 5.20 4.47
CA GLY A 85 22.94 6.42 3.70
C GLY A 85 22.22 6.34 2.34
N PHE A 86 20.96 5.88 2.33
CA PHE A 86 20.16 5.71 1.12
C PHE A 86 18.86 6.53 1.19
N ASP A 87 18.59 7.34 0.17
CA ASP A 87 17.58 8.40 0.19
C ASP A 87 16.48 8.25 -0.89
N ILE A 88 16.52 7.24 -1.75
CA ILE A 88 15.49 7.02 -2.79
C ILE A 88 14.62 5.81 -2.45
N TRP A 89 13.77 5.95 -1.43
CA TRP A 89 12.83 4.91 -1.02
C TRP A 89 11.46 5.44 -0.61
N ALA A 90 10.43 4.60 -0.62
CA ALA A 90 9.11 4.92 -0.06
C ALA A 90 8.70 3.88 0.99
N LEU A 91 7.89 4.32 1.96
CA LEU A 91 7.28 3.48 2.99
C LEU A 91 5.82 3.22 2.61
N HIS A 92 5.49 1.98 2.30
CA HIS A 92 4.21 1.56 1.74
C HIS A 92 3.40 0.75 2.75
N ALA A 93 2.13 1.12 2.94
CA ALA A 93 1.17 0.35 3.71
C ALA A 93 0.48 -0.63 2.77
N ASP A 94 0.91 -1.89 2.83
CA ASP A 94 0.47 -2.94 1.93
C ASP A 94 -0.87 -3.54 2.40
N HIS A 95 -1.64 -4.07 1.46
CA HIS A 95 -2.89 -4.80 1.69
C HIS A 95 -3.72 -4.27 2.87
N ILE A 96 -4.18 -3.01 2.79
CA ILE A 96 -5.11 -2.42 3.75
C ILE A 96 -6.50 -3.03 3.51
N GLY A 97 -6.64 -4.28 3.94
CA GLY A 97 -7.78 -5.12 3.64
C GLY A 97 -9.07 -4.66 4.31
N ILE A 98 -10.15 -4.59 3.52
CA ILE A 98 -11.53 -4.30 3.94
C ILE A 98 -12.38 -5.52 3.56
N LYS A 99 -12.76 -6.33 4.57
CA LYS A 99 -13.33 -7.66 4.32
C LYS A 99 -14.84 -7.70 4.35
N LYS A 100 -15.45 -6.81 5.14
CA LYS A 100 -16.90 -6.81 5.41
C LYS A 100 -17.59 -5.56 4.88
N GLY A 101 -16.87 -4.46 4.73
CA GLY A 101 -17.46 -3.19 4.28
C GLY A 101 -18.50 -2.62 5.23
N THR A 102 -18.56 -3.12 6.48
CA THR A 102 -19.48 -2.59 7.49
C THR A 102 -18.95 -1.25 8.01
N PRO A 103 -19.81 -0.38 8.59
CA PRO A 103 -19.35 0.89 9.14
C PRO A 103 -18.18 0.77 10.13
N GLY A 104 -18.16 -0.28 10.95
CA GLY A 104 -17.05 -0.54 11.87
C GLY A 104 -15.76 -1.02 11.19
N ASP A 105 -15.87 -1.76 10.09
CA ASP A 105 -14.72 -2.21 9.29
C ASP A 105 -14.06 -1.01 8.58
N ILE A 106 -14.89 -0.12 8.03
CA ILE A 106 -14.44 1.14 7.43
C ILE A 106 -13.80 2.06 8.46
N GLU A 107 -14.44 2.26 9.63
CA GLU A 107 -13.88 3.12 10.67
C GLU A 107 -12.54 2.59 11.21
N GLY A 108 -12.45 1.31 11.52
CA GLY A 108 -11.17 0.71 11.96
C GLY A 108 -10.08 0.80 10.89
N THR A 109 -10.47 0.83 9.61
CA THR A 109 -9.53 1.07 8.50
C THR A 109 -9.07 2.53 8.45
N ARG A 110 -9.97 3.50 8.66
CA ARG A 110 -9.62 4.93 8.78
C ARG A 110 -8.67 5.19 9.96
N GLU A 111 -8.89 4.54 11.10
CA GLU A 111 -8.02 4.63 12.28
C GLU A 111 -6.61 4.11 11.95
N LEU A 112 -6.50 2.92 11.35
CA LEU A 112 -5.22 2.35 10.93
C LEU A 112 -4.48 3.26 9.94
N VAL A 113 -5.16 3.72 8.89
CA VAL A 113 -4.61 4.63 7.88
C VAL A 113 -4.11 5.92 8.52
N SER A 114 -4.88 6.48 9.46
CA SER A 114 -4.43 7.68 10.20
C SER A 114 -3.15 7.41 10.97
N GLY A 115 -3.06 6.28 11.67
CA GLY A 115 -1.86 5.87 12.39
C GLY A 115 -0.65 5.63 11.47
N GLN A 116 -0.86 5.10 10.27
CA GLN A 116 0.17 4.94 9.25
C GLN A 116 0.66 6.30 8.72
N ILE A 117 -0.25 7.22 8.42
CA ILE A 117 0.09 8.59 8.00
C ILE A 117 0.89 9.31 9.09
N ASP A 118 0.44 9.23 10.34
CA ASP A 118 1.13 9.83 11.49
C ASP A 118 2.52 9.21 11.71
N ALA A 119 2.68 7.92 11.40
CA ALA A 119 3.96 7.21 11.43
C ALA A 119 4.88 7.55 10.24
N GLY A 120 4.43 8.31 9.24
CA GLY A 120 5.25 8.72 8.10
C GLY A 120 5.20 7.78 6.89
N PHE A 121 4.17 6.94 6.78
CA PHE A 121 3.91 6.22 5.54
C PHE A 121 3.58 7.20 4.41
N THR A 122 4.02 6.85 3.19
CA THR A 122 4.01 7.74 2.02
C THR A 122 3.36 7.09 0.79
N SER A 123 2.90 5.84 0.94
CA SER A 123 2.18 5.09 -0.08
C SER A 123 1.21 4.11 0.59
N PHE A 124 0.06 3.86 -0.02
CA PHE A 124 -1.02 3.07 0.58
C PHE A 124 -1.69 2.17 -0.46
N ALA A 125 -1.85 0.88 -0.18
CA ALA A 125 -2.62 -0.08 -0.98
C ALA A 125 -3.95 -0.38 -0.30
N ILE A 126 -5.06 0.10 -0.87
CA ILE A 126 -6.41 -0.22 -0.38
C ILE A 126 -6.88 -1.50 -1.05
N ASP A 127 -7.17 -2.53 -0.26
CA ASP A 127 -7.70 -3.79 -0.77
C ASP A 127 -9.14 -4.01 -0.26
N ALA A 128 -10.12 -3.68 -1.11
CA ALA A 128 -11.52 -3.99 -0.87
C ALA A 128 -12.04 -5.05 -1.86
N SER A 129 -11.16 -5.84 -2.46
CA SER A 129 -11.50 -6.88 -3.45
C SER A 129 -12.33 -8.04 -2.88
N HIS A 130 -12.36 -8.17 -1.54
CA HIS A 130 -13.28 -9.07 -0.84
C HIS A 130 -14.76 -8.68 -0.98
N LEU A 131 -15.07 -7.44 -1.36
CA LEU A 131 -16.42 -6.91 -1.46
C LEU A 131 -17.03 -7.09 -2.85
N PHE A 132 -16.74 -8.22 -3.51
CA PHE A 132 -17.31 -8.54 -4.82
C PHE A 132 -18.77 -8.99 -4.70
N ASN A 133 -19.67 -8.37 -5.46
CA ASN A 133 -21.10 -8.67 -5.45
C ASN A 133 -21.49 -9.64 -6.57
N PHE A 134 -21.51 -10.94 -6.26
CA PHE A 134 -21.93 -12.01 -7.19
C PHE A 134 -23.38 -11.94 -7.68
N LYS A 135 -24.20 -11.04 -7.12
CA LYS A 135 -25.59 -10.85 -7.54
C LYS A 135 -25.78 -9.66 -8.47
N GLY A 136 -24.71 -8.92 -8.77
CA GLY A 136 -24.74 -7.84 -9.74
C GLY A 136 -25.13 -8.34 -11.13
N GLY A 137 -25.88 -7.52 -11.87
CA GLY A 137 -26.25 -7.79 -13.26
C GLY A 137 -25.24 -7.28 -14.28
N ASP A 138 -24.33 -6.39 -13.85
CA ASP A 138 -23.23 -5.85 -14.64
C ASP A 138 -21.98 -5.57 -13.77
N LEU A 139 -20.85 -5.26 -14.42
CA LEU A 139 -19.58 -5.01 -13.74
C LEU A 139 -19.67 -3.87 -12.71
N ARG A 140 -20.52 -2.88 -12.93
CA ARG A 140 -20.62 -1.75 -11.99
C ARG A 140 -21.34 -2.17 -10.72
N GLU A 141 -22.39 -2.97 -10.83
CA GLU A 141 -23.08 -3.57 -9.69
C GLU A 141 -22.23 -4.63 -8.98
N GLU A 142 -21.43 -5.41 -9.71
CA GLU A 142 -20.51 -6.40 -9.17
C GLU A 142 -19.38 -5.76 -8.35
N LEU A 143 -18.82 -4.65 -8.83
CA LEU A 143 -17.70 -3.94 -8.18
C LEU A 143 -18.14 -2.83 -7.22
N ALA A 144 -19.45 -2.55 -7.09
CA ALA A 144 -19.97 -1.38 -6.38
C ALA A 144 -19.43 -1.24 -4.95
N ASP A 145 -19.43 -2.31 -4.17
CA ASP A 145 -19.01 -2.25 -2.77
C ASP A 145 -17.50 -2.07 -2.62
N ASN A 146 -16.68 -2.69 -3.49
CA ASN A 146 -15.24 -2.43 -3.56
C ASN A 146 -14.97 -0.97 -3.94
N ILE A 147 -15.61 -0.45 -4.99
CA ILE A 147 -15.45 0.93 -5.44
C ILE A 147 -15.83 1.92 -4.32
N ASN A 148 -16.95 1.68 -3.64
CA ASN A 148 -17.42 2.55 -2.57
C ASN A 148 -16.46 2.57 -1.37
N ALA A 149 -16.04 1.40 -0.88
CA ALA A 149 -15.11 1.30 0.23
C ALA A 149 -13.74 1.90 -0.12
N THR A 150 -13.22 1.60 -1.31
CA THR A 150 -11.95 2.15 -1.81
C THR A 150 -12.02 3.67 -1.95
N THR A 151 -13.11 4.21 -2.50
CA THR A 151 -13.30 5.66 -2.62
C THR A 151 -13.36 6.34 -1.26
N GLU A 152 -14.04 5.71 -0.28
CA GLU A 152 -14.17 6.27 1.05
C GLU A 152 -12.82 6.38 1.77
N ILE A 153 -12.03 5.29 1.77
CA ILE A 153 -10.69 5.30 2.36
C ILE A 153 -9.73 6.18 1.56
N GLY A 154 -9.81 6.19 0.24
CA GLY A 154 -9.02 7.07 -0.62
C GLY A 154 -9.22 8.56 -0.31
N ARG A 155 -10.48 8.98 -0.10
CA ARG A 155 -10.78 10.36 0.33
C ARG A 155 -10.22 10.67 1.71
N HIS A 156 -10.31 9.73 2.64
CA HIS A 156 -9.72 9.89 3.98
C HIS A 156 -8.19 10.06 3.92
N ILE A 157 -7.50 9.29 3.07
CA ILE A 157 -6.06 9.47 2.81
C ILE A 157 -5.79 10.86 2.24
N GLU A 158 -6.53 11.29 1.22
CA GLU A 158 -6.34 12.59 0.58
C GLU A 158 -6.50 13.75 1.57
N GLU A 159 -7.56 13.71 2.39
CA GLU A 159 -7.81 14.67 3.46
C GLU A 159 -6.65 14.74 4.47
N LYS A 160 -6.16 13.57 4.92
CA LYS A 160 -5.09 13.47 5.92
C LYS A 160 -3.70 13.77 5.37
N MET A 161 -3.46 13.52 4.08
CA MET A 161 -2.23 13.90 3.41
C MET A 161 -2.16 15.41 3.20
N ALA A 162 -3.29 16.11 3.18
CA ALA A 162 -3.37 17.59 3.20
C ALA A 162 -2.51 18.24 2.11
N GLY A 163 -2.56 17.69 0.89
CA GLY A 163 -1.79 18.16 -0.27
C GLY A 163 -0.34 17.66 -0.35
N ARG A 164 0.14 16.90 0.64
CA ARG A 164 1.41 16.15 0.51
C ARG A 164 1.26 15.08 -0.57
N GLY A 165 2.30 14.84 -1.35
CA GLY A 165 2.30 13.73 -2.31
C GLY A 165 2.30 12.37 -1.61
N TYR A 166 1.52 11.42 -2.15
CA TYR A 166 1.48 10.03 -1.69
C TYR A 166 1.25 9.09 -2.89
N GLY A 167 1.68 7.83 -2.75
CA GLY A 167 1.28 6.76 -3.66
C GLY A 167 -0.07 6.17 -3.26
N LEU A 168 -0.91 5.84 -4.25
CA LEU A 168 -2.15 5.12 -4.04
C LEU A 168 -2.17 3.90 -4.95
N GLU A 169 -2.37 2.75 -4.34
CA GLU A 169 -2.59 1.46 -4.98
C GLU A 169 -3.95 0.92 -4.54
N VAL A 170 -4.60 0.16 -5.43
CA VAL A 170 -5.95 -0.38 -5.22
C VAL A 170 -6.05 -1.74 -5.88
N GLU A 171 -6.87 -2.63 -5.31
CA GLU A 171 -7.10 -3.98 -5.85
C GLU A 171 -8.50 -4.14 -6.45
N VAL A 172 -8.53 -4.69 -7.66
CA VAL A 172 -9.76 -4.95 -8.43
C VAL A 172 -9.86 -6.41 -8.82
N GLY A 173 -11.09 -6.93 -8.76
CA GLY A 173 -11.43 -8.33 -8.99
C GLY A 173 -11.93 -8.97 -7.70
N GLU A 174 -11.81 -10.30 -7.66
CA GLU A 174 -12.30 -11.12 -6.55
C GLU A 174 -11.21 -12.10 -6.09
N ILE A 175 -10.96 -12.11 -4.78
CA ILE A 175 -10.00 -13.05 -4.19
C ILE A 175 -10.54 -14.48 -4.25
N GLY A 176 -9.84 -15.32 -5.01
CA GLY A 176 -10.09 -16.77 -5.02
C GLY A 176 -11.26 -17.21 -5.88
N ARG A 177 -11.75 -16.37 -6.80
CA ARG A 177 -12.80 -16.72 -7.76
C ARG A 177 -12.35 -17.89 -8.63
N GLU A 178 -13.15 -18.93 -8.69
CA GLU A 178 -12.93 -20.09 -9.57
C GLU A 178 -14.19 -20.39 -10.39
N ASP A 179 -13.99 -20.80 -11.64
CA ASP A 179 -15.00 -21.34 -12.53
C ASP A 179 -14.59 -22.73 -13.05
N GLU A 180 -15.34 -23.26 -14.03
CA GLU A 180 -15.07 -24.58 -14.62
C GLU A 180 -13.68 -24.69 -15.28
N SER A 181 -13.04 -23.56 -15.60
CA SER A 181 -11.72 -23.44 -16.21
C SER A 181 -10.59 -23.12 -15.21
N GLY A 182 -10.93 -22.92 -13.93
CA GLY A 182 -9.99 -22.64 -12.85
C GLY A 182 -10.11 -21.21 -12.33
N ARG A 183 -8.99 -20.61 -11.94
CA ARG A 183 -8.98 -19.25 -11.38
C ARG A 183 -9.42 -18.23 -12.43
N VAL A 184 -10.43 -17.45 -12.08
CA VAL A 184 -10.87 -16.33 -12.90
C VAL A 184 -9.88 -15.19 -12.73
N LEU A 185 -9.42 -14.63 -13.85
CA LEU A 185 -8.54 -13.47 -13.87
C LEU A 185 -9.38 -12.20 -14.01
N THR A 186 -8.96 -11.14 -13.33
CA THR A 186 -9.52 -9.80 -13.54
C THR A 186 -9.36 -9.41 -15.01
N SER A 187 -10.47 -9.02 -15.62
CA SER A 187 -10.54 -8.57 -17.01
C SER A 187 -10.12 -7.09 -17.14
N PRO A 188 -9.69 -6.66 -18.33
CA PRO A 188 -9.47 -5.24 -18.60
C PRO A 188 -10.72 -4.37 -18.34
N ASP A 189 -11.91 -4.90 -18.63
CA ASP A 189 -13.18 -4.17 -18.46
C ASP A 189 -13.52 -3.95 -16.98
N GLU A 190 -13.19 -4.90 -16.10
CA GLU A 190 -13.26 -4.70 -14.64
C GLU A 190 -12.31 -3.58 -14.20
N GLY A 191 -11.07 -3.60 -14.69
CA GLY A 191 -10.09 -2.55 -14.42
C GLY A 191 -10.55 -1.17 -14.87
N VAL A 192 -11.12 -1.06 -16.07
CA VAL A 192 -11.71 0.20 -16.58
C VAL A 192 -12.88 0.65 -15.72
N THR A 193 -13.83 -0.26 -15.44
CA THR A 193 -15.03 0.03 -14.64
C THR A 193 -14.68 0.52 -13.24
N PHE A 194 -13.58 0.02 -12.68
CA PHE A 194 -13.11 0.39 -11.35
C PHE A 194 -12.56 1.82 -11.28
N ILE A 195 -11.85 2.26 -12.32
CA ILE A 195 -11.15 3.57 -12.32
C ILE A 195 -11.95 4.72 -12.93
N THR A 196 -13.13 4.45 -13.50
CA THR A 196 -14.03 5.45 -14.12
C THR A 196 -15.30 5.68 -13.31
#